data_AF-A0A7W5KC04-F1
#
_entry.id   AF-A0A7W5KC04-F1
#
_cell.length_a   1.000
_cell.length_b   1.000
_cell.length_c   1.000
_cell.angle_alpha   90.00
_cell.angle_beta   90.00
_cell.angle_gamma   90.00
#
_symmetry.space_group_name_H-M   'P 1'
#
loop_
_entity.id
_entity.type
_entity.pdbx_description
1 polymer ?
#
loop_
_entity_poly.entity_id
_entity_poly.type
_entity_poly.pdbx_seq_one_letter_code
_entity_poly.pdbx_strand_id
1 'polypeptide(L)'
;MTAQGEAPVGASPYSFPDCPPFSLSSAENAVTVTLAPRPRPIAAARRLAAEAFGTFWLVVGRCGAAVLAAGADVPGSIGLVGVSLAFGLTVFTMAFAVGLISSGHFNPAVSVGLAVAGRFSPRDLPGYVAAQLAGATLGGAAVATIASGRTRLRSRRDRARRQRLWRALVRRL
;
A
#
# COMPACT_ATOMS: atom_id res chain seq x y z
N MET A 1 -37.57 -37.05 -0.82
CA MET A 1 -37.60 -36.26 -2.08
C MET A 1 -37.56 -34.79 -1.69
N THR A 2 -36.39 -34.21 -1.90
CA THR A 2 -35.96 -32.80 -1.87
C THR A 2 -36.95 -31.69 -1.47
N ALA A 3 -36.63 -31.00 -0.38
CA ALA A 3 -36.84 -29.56 -0.25
C ALA A 3 -35.58 -28.94 0.39
N GLN A 4 -34.67 -28.42 -0.43
CA GLN A 4 -33.60 -27.53 0.03
C GLN A 4 -34.18 -26.11 0.09
N GLY A 5 -34.23 -25.54 1.30
CA GLY A 5 -34.53 -24.13 1.51
C GLY A 5 -33.26 -23.31 1.32
N GLU A 6 -33.32 -22.33 0.42
CA GLU A 6 -32.30 -21.28 0.25
C GLU A 6 -32.06 -20.53 1.57
N ALA A 7 -30.80 -20.32 1.92
CA ALA A 7 -30.41 -19.44 3.01
C ALA A 7 -30.69 -17.97 2.63
N PRO A 8 -31.31 -17.16 3.51
CA PRO A 8 -31.56 -15.76 3.23
C PRO A 8 -30.24 -14.98 3.16
N VAL A 9 -29.98 -14.38 2.00
CA VAL A 9 -28.90 -13.43 1.74
C VAL A 9 -29.15 -12.16 2.57
N GLY A 10 -28.60 -12.10 3.79
CA GLY A 10 -28.78 -10.93 4.65
C GLY A 10 -28.16 -10.97 6.04
N ALA A 11 -27.62 -12.10 6.51
CA ALA A 11 -27.01 -12.19 7.83
C ALA A 11 -25.55 -11.71 7.81
N SER A 12 -25.28 -10.60 8.49
CA SER A 12 -23.91 -10.15 8.81
C SER A 12 -23.20 -11.22 9.66
N PRO A 13 -21.95 -11.62 9.37
CA PRO A 13 -21.22 -12.67 10.09
C PRO A 13 -20.80 -12.30 11.53
N TYR A 14 -21.31 -11.19 12.07
CA TYR A 14 -21.07 -10.72 13.44
C TYR A 14 -22.32 -10.93 14.32
N SER A 15 -22.83 -12.15 14.37
CA SER A 15 -23.76 -12.56 15.43
C SER A 15 -22.93 -13.13 16.56
N PHE A 16 -22.74 -12.35 17.63
CA PHE A 16 -22.19 -12.86 18.87
C PHE A 16 -23.18 -13.87 19.48
N PRO A 17 -22.74 -15.05 19.95
CA PRO A 17 -23.59 -15.95 20.72
C PRO A 17 -24.03 -15.23 22.00
N ASP A 18 -25.31 -15.38 22.34
CA ASP A 18 -26.02 -14.68 23.41
C ASP A 18 -25.23 -14.68 24.73
N CYS A 19 -24.78 -13.49 25.17
CA CYS A 19 -24.41 -13.30 26.57
C CYS A 19 -25.68 -13.40 27.43
N PRO A 20 -25.69 -14.13 28.55
CA PRO A 20 -26.81 -14.04 29.48
C PRO A 20 -26.93 -12.60 29.99
N PRO A 21 -28.16 -12.08 30.15
CA PRO A 21 -28.35 -10.71 30.60
C PRO A 21 -27.85 -10.54 32.05
N PHE A 22 -26.93 -9.60 32.23
CA PHE A 22 -26.64 -9.02 33.54
C PHE A 22 -27.92 -8.36 34.06
N SER A 23 -28.54 -8.98 35.06
CA SER A 23 -29.78 -8.53 35.69
C SER A 23 -29.50 -7.33 36.58
N LEU A 24 -29.99 -6.15 36.19
CA LEU A 24 -30.16 -5.02 37.10
C LEU A 24 -31.65 -4.69 37.21
N SER A 25 -32.15 -4.95 38.41
CA SER A 25 -33.38 -4.37 38.96
C SER A 25 -33.30 -2.84 38.95
N SER A 26 -34.33 -2.22 38.36
CA SER A 26 -34.96 -0.93 38.73
C SER A 26 -35.28 -0.09 37.50
N ALA A 27 -36.55 -0.15 37.11
CA ALA A 27 -37.16 0.51 35.97
C ALA A 27 -37.46 2.01 36.18
N GLU A 28 -36.57 2.79 36.80
CA GLU A 28 -36.88 4.20 37.10
C GLU A 28 -35.92 5.25 36.51
N ASN A 29 -34.85 4.84 35.83
CA ASN A 29 -33.97 5.78 35.09
C ASN A 29 -33.83 5.35 33.64
N ALA A 30 -34.82 5.72 32.82
CA ALA A 30 -34.78 5.56 31.37
C ALA A 30 -33.69 6.47 30.77
N VAL A 31 -32.43 6.03 30.85
CA VAL A 31 -31.36 6.55 30.00
C VAL A 31 -31.68 6.10 28.59
N THR A 32 -32.30 7.00 27.84
CA THR A 32 -32.54 6.82 26.40
C THR A 32 -31.17 6.64 25.76
N VAL A 33 -30.83 5.39 25.42
CA VAL A 33 -29.68 5.05 24.57
C VAL A 33 -29.98 5.64 23.20
N THR A 34 -29.70 6.93 23.07
CA THR A 34 -29.66 7.63 21.79
C THR A 34 -28.55 6.93 21.03
N LEU A 35 -28.90 6.05 20.09
CA LEU A 35 -27.95 5.44 19.18
C LEU A 35 -27.09 6.56 18.62
N ALA A 36 -25.82 6.60 19.04
CA ALA A 36 -24.88 7.56 18.50
C ALA A 36 -24.99 7.51 16.97
N PRO A 37 -25.02 8.66 16.26
CA PRO A 37 -25.12 8.66 14.81
C PRO A 37 -24.12 7.68 14.22
N ARG A 38 -24.58 6.75 13.35
CA ARG A 38 -23.65 5.84 12.68
C ARG A 38 -22.52 6.68 12.07
N PRO A 39 -21.24 6.35 12.31
CA PRO A 39 -20.16 7.05 11.66
C PRO A 39 -20.43 7.01 10.15
N ARG A 40 -20.43 8.19 9.51
CA ARG A 40 -20.73 8.27 8.08
C ARG A 40 -19.73 7.37 7.34
N PRO A 41 -20.19 6.50 6.44
CA PRO A 41 -19.28 5.65 5.69
C PRO A 41 -18.28 6.55 4.95
N ILE A 42 -16.98 6.29 5.15
CA ILE A 42 -15.91 7.00 4.43
C ILE A 42 -16.17 6.82 2.93
N ALA A 43 -16.28 7.95 2.21
CA ALA A 43 -16.53 7.98 0.79
C ALA A 43 -15.54 7.08 0.03
N ALA A 44 -16.05 6.31 -0.93
CA ALA A 44 -15.25 5.36 -1.72
C ALA A 44 -14.03 6.04 -2.36
N ALA A 45 -14.20 7.24 -2.91
CA ALA A 45 -13.11 8.02 -3.50
C ALA A 45 -11.94 8.25 -2.52
N ARG A 46 -12.23 8.49 -1.23
CA ARG A 46 -11.21 8.71 -0.21
C ARG A 46 -10.46 7.42 0.15
N ARG A 47 -11.15 6.29 0.14
CA ARG A 47 -10.54 4.96 0.33
C ARG A 47 -9.63 4.61 -0.85
N LEU A 48 -10.11 4.82 -2.08
CA LEU A 48 -9.35 4.55 -3.31
C LEU A 48 -8.12 5.46 -3.43
N ALA A 49 -8.24 6.74 -3.07
CA ALA A 49 -7.10 7.66 -3.04
C ALA A 49 -6.04 7.22 -2.02
N ALA A 50 -6.45 6.75 -0.84
CA ALA A 50 -5.53 6.20 0.16
C ALA A 50 -4.83 4.92 -0.34
N GLU A 51 -5.53 4.03 -1.04
CA GLU A 51 -4.94 2.84 -1.66
C GLU A 51 -3.94 3.19 -2.76
N ALA A 52 -4.29 4.12 -3.65
CA ALA A 52 -3.39 4.59 -4.70
C ALA A 52 -2.13 5.24 -4.12
N PHE A 53 -2.29 6.13 -3.13
CA PHE A 53 -1.17 6.81 -2.50
C PHE A 53 -0.27 5.85 -1.70
N GLY A 54 -0.86 4.93 -0.93
CA GLY A 54 -0.10 3.93 -0.20
C GLY A 54 0.68 2.99 -1.13
N THR A 55 0.08 2.59 -2.26
CA THR A 55 0.77 1.76 -3.26
C THR A 55 1.88 2.53 -3.99
N PHE A 56 1.64 3.80 -4.30
CA PHE A 56 2.67 4.71 -4.82
C PHE A 56 3.86 4.76 -3.86
N TRP A 57 3.62 5.00 -2.57
CA TRP A 57 4.66 5.07 -1.54
C TRP A 57 5.44 3.76 -1.42
N LEU A 58 4.74 2.63 -1.46
CA LEU A 58 5.35 1.31 -1.48
C LEU A 58 6.31 1.17 -2.65
N VAL A 59 5.88 1.48 -3.88
CA VAL A 59 6.74 1.36 -5.06
C VAL A 59 7.94 2.29 -4.97
N VAL A 60 7.73 3.54 -4.57
CA VAL A 60 8.81 4.52 -4.44
C VAL A 60 9.86 4.05 -3.45
N GLY A 61 9.48 3.65 -2.23
CA GLY A 61 10.46 3.24 -1.23
C GLY A 61 11.10 1.88 -1.55
N ARG A 62 10.31 0.89 -2.00
CA ARG A 62 10.80 -0.47 -2.27
C ARG A 62 11.68 -0.55 -3.52
N CYS A 63 11.16 -0.10 -4.66
CA CYS A 63 11.88 -0.13 -5.92
C CYS A 63 12.94 0.97 -5.96
N GLY A 64 12.70 2.12 -5.34
CA GLY A 64 13.71 3.16 -5.18
C GLY A 64 14.92 2.68 -4.38
N ALA A 65 14.72 2.01 -3.24
CA ALA A 65 15.80 1.42 -2.46
C ALA A 65 16.63 0.42 -3.30
N ALA A 66 15.96 -0.49 -4.02
CA ALA A 66 16.63 -1.46 -4.87
C ALA A 66 17.41 -0.81 -6.04
N VAL A 67 16.78 0.10 -6.78
CA VAL A 67 17.33 0.69 -8.01
C VAL A 67 18.39 1.75 -7.73
N LEU A 68 18.22 2.54 -6.66
CA LEU A 68 19.05 3.71 -6.39
C LEU A 68 20.14 3.46 -5.35
N ALA A 69 19.95 2.49 -4.43
CA ALA A 69 20.80 2.34 -3.25
C ALA A 69 21.38 0.93 -3.01
N ALA A 70 20.90 -0.12 -3.70
CA ALA A 70 21.36 -1.48 -3.45
C ALA A 70 22.52 -1.97 -4.34
N GLY A 71 22.93 -1.19 -5.35
CA GLY A 71 23.99 -1.56 -6.27
C GLY A 71 25.37 -1.64 -5.59
N ALA A 72 26.20 -2.61 -5.99
CA ALA A 72 27.55 -2.79 -5.42
C ALA A 72 28.50 -1.61 -5.73
N ASP A 73 28.23 -0.87 -6.81
CA ASP A 73 28.98 0.31 -7.22
C ASP A 73 28.44 1.61 -6.60
N VAL A 74 27.46 1.53 -5.69
CA VAL A 74 26.92 2.66 -4.95
C VAL A 74 27.69 2.81 -3.63
N PRO A 75 28.38 3.95 -3.39
CA PRO A 75 28.99 4.22 -2.10
C PRO A 75 27.93 4.21 -0.99
N GLY A 76 28.17 3.45 0.08
CA GLY A 76 27.19 3.28 1.15
C GLY A 76 25.98 2.42 0.76
N SER A 77 26.18 1.44 -0.14
CA SER A 77 25.12 0.51 -0.56
C SER A 77 24.43 -0.13 0.64
N ILE A 78 23.10 -0.12 0.62
CA ILE A 78 22.28 -0.67 1.71
C ILE A 78 22.09 -2.20 1.60
N GLY A 79 22.51 -2.79 0.47
CA GLY A 79 22.37 -4.21 0.18
C GLY A 79 20.94 -4.75 0.26
N LEU A 80 20.81 -6.08 0.27
CA LEU A 80 19.49 -6.73 0.36
C LEU A 80 18.80 -6.48 1.70
N VAL A 81 19.56 -6.39 2.80
CA VAL A 81 19.01 -6.13 4.14
C VAL A 81 18.31 -4.77 4.19
N GLY A 82 18.94 -3.72 3.67
CA GLY A 82 18.34 -2.40 3.62
C GLY A 82 17.15 -2.31 2.67
N VAL A 83 17.18 -3.04 1.55
CA VAL A 83 16.00 -3.17 0.67
C VAL A 83 14.85 -3.83 1.41
N SER A 84 15.06 -4.98 2.06
CA SER A 84 14.04 -5.66 2.86
C SER A 84 13.47 -4.76 3.96
N LEU A 85 14.33 -3.98 4.63
CA LEU A 85 13.90 -2.99 5.62
C LEU A 85 13.03 -1.88 4.99
N ALA A 86 13.39 -1.39 3.81
CA ALA A 86 12.59 -0.39 3.09
C ALA A 86 11.22 -0.93 2.68
N PHE A 87 11.13 -2.21 2.28
CA PHE A 87 9.85 -2.89 2.04
C PHE A 87 8.98 -2.91 3.30
N GLY A 88 9.54 -3.28 4.46
CA GLY A 88 8.80 -3.32 5.72
C GLY A 88 8.35 -1.93 6.21
N LEU A 89 9.26 -0.95 6.19
CA LEU A 89 8.99 0.40 6.67
C LEU A 89 7.96 1.15 5.82
N THR A 90 7.97 0.94 4.50
CA THR A 90 6.98 1.58 3.62
C THR A 90 5.56 1.07 3.89
N VAL A 91 5.40 -0.24 4.13
CA VAL A 91 4.10 -0.80 4.54
C VAL A 91 3.72 -0.25 5.92
N PHE A 92 4.63 -0.29 6.89
CA PHE A 92 4.37 0.18 8.26
C PHE A 92 3.92 1.64 8.30
N THR A 93 4.66 2.53 7.63
CA THR A 93 4.36 3.97 7.61
C THR A 93 3.00 4.27 6.97
N MET A 94 2.64 3.59 5.87
CA MET A 94 1.34 3.81 5.24
C MET A 94 0.19 3.13 5.97
N ALA A 95 0.41 1.96 6.56
CA ALA A 95 -0.57 1.32 7.41
C ALA A 95 -0.91 2.20 8.62
N PHE A 96 0.11 2.83 9.23
CA PHE A 96 -0.09 3.79 10.31
C PHE A 96 -0.80 5.08 9.83
N ALA A 97 -0.41 5.61 8.67
CA ALA A 97 -0.93 6.89 8.18
C ALA A 97 -2.36 6.82 7.62
N VAL A 98 -2.68 5.79 6.82
CA VAL A 98 -3.94 5.72 6.07
C VAL A 98 -4.69 4.39 6.24
N GLY A 99 -4.18 3.47 7.08
CA GLY A 99 -4.83 2.17 7.33
C GLY A 99 -6.25 2.32 7.88
N LEU A 100 -6.52 3.30 8.75
CA LEU A 100 -7.87 3.56 9.26
C LEU A 100 -8.86 4.10 8.20
N ILE A 101 -8.35 4.58 7.06
CA ILE A 101 -9.17 5.16 5.99
C ILE A 101 -9.60 4.07 5.00
N SER A 102 -8.65 3.31 4.45
CA SER A 102 -8.92 2.32 3.39
C SER A 102 -8.84 0.86 3.84
N SER A 103 -8.48 0.57 5.10
CA SER A 103 -7.96 -0.71 5.62
C SER A 103 -6.53 -1.07 5.19
N GLY A 104 -5.92 -0.27 4.32
CA GLY A 104 -4.48 -0.30 4.02
C GLY A 104 -4.01 -1.58 3.34
N HIS A 105 -4.65 -1.98 2.24
CA HIS A 105 -4.24 -3.18 1.51
C HIS A 105 -2.97 -2.94 0.69
N PHE A 106 -2.95 -1.84 -0.07
CA PHE A 106 -1.88 -1.36 -0.94
C PHE A 106 -1.32 -2.42 -1.91
N ASN A 107 -2.06 -3.52 -2.12
CA ASN A 107 -1.62 -4.71 -2.81
C ASN A 107 -2.84 -5.50 -3.32
N PRO A 108 -2.87 -5.84 -4.63
CA PRO A 108 -3.96 -6.63 -5.20
C PRO A 108 -4.10 -8.01 -4.55
N ALA A 109 -2.98 -8.70 -4.27
CA ALA A 109 -2.99 -10.03 -3.67
C ALA A 109 -3.53 -10.00 -2.23
N VAL A 110 -3.22 -8.96 -1.46
CA VAL A 110 -3.77 -8.77 -0.11
C VAL A 110 -5.28 -8.50 -0.18
N SER A 111 -5.71 -7.66 -1.12
CA SER A 111 -7.13 -7.35 -1.31
C SER A 111 -7.94 -8.60 -1.70
N VAL A 112 -7.40 -9.41 -2.61
CA VAL A 112 -7.98 -10.70 -2.99
C VAL A 112 -7.99 -11.67 -1.81
N GLY A 113 -6.88 -11.79 -1.07
CA GLY A 113 -6.79 -12.67 0.09
C GLY A 113 -7.81 -12.33 1.18
N LEU A 114 -8.03 -11.04 1.44
CA LEU A 114 -9.05 -10.58 2.40
C LEU A 114 -10.47 -10.79 1.88
N ALA A 115 -10.71 -10.69 0.57
CA ALA A 115 -11.99 -11.03 -0.02
C ALA A 115 -12.30 -12.53 0.12
N VAL A 116 -11.32 -13.38 -0.16
CA VAL A 116 -11.42 -14.84 0.00
C VAL A 116 -11.63 -15.23 1.47
N ALA A 117 -10.96 -14.53 2.40
CA ALA A 117 -11.13 -14.73 3.83
C ALA A 117 -12.46 -14.17 4.40
N GLY A 118 -13.34 -13.60 3.56
CA GLY A 118 -14.61 -13.01 4.01
C GLY A 118 -14.46 -11.71 4.82
N ARG A 119 -13.29 -11.09 4.80
CA ARG A 119 -12.96 -9.87 5.57
C ARG A 119 -13.06 -8.59 4.73
N PHE A 120 -13.32 -8.71 3.44
CA PHE A 120 -13.45 -7.60 2.50
C PHE A 120 -14.52 -7.87 1.45
N SER A 121 -15.29 -6.84 1.09
CA SER A 121 -16.37 -6.96 0.11
C SER A 121 -15.82 -7.22 -1.30
N PRO A 122 -16.19 -8.32 -1.97
CA PRO A 122 -15.73 -8.60 -3.33
C PRO A 122 -16.17 -7.54 -4.34
N ARG A 123 -17.22 -6.76 -4.05
CA ARG A 123 -17.72 -5.69 -4.93
C ARG A 123 -16.76 -4.48 -5.00
N ASP A 124 -16.00 -4.23 -3.93
CA ASP A 124 -15.06 -3.11 -3.86
C ASP A 124 -13.68 -3.47 -4.43
N LEU A 125 -13.42 -4.76 -4.64
CA LEU A 125 -12.14 -5.31 -5.10
C LEU A 125 -11.65 -4.72 -6.43
N PRO A 126 -12.47 -4.61 -7.50
CA PRO A 126 -12.00 -4.05 -8.76
C PRO A 126 -11.51 -2.60 -8.62
N GLY A 127 -12.22 -1.81 -7.80
CA GLY A 127 -11.84 -0.43 -7.51
C GLY A 127 -10.49 -0.34 -6.78
N TYR A 128 -10.30 -1.17 -5.75
CA TYR A 128 -9.04 -1.25 -5.02
C TYR A 128 -7.87 -1.65 -5.92
N VAL A 129 -8.04 -2.69 -6.73
CA VAL A 129 -7.01 -3.15 -7.66
C VAL A 129 -6.66 -2.06 -8.67
N ALA A 130 -7.65 -1.38 -9.26
CA ALA A 130 -7.41 -0.29 -10.20
C ALA A 130 -6.63 0.87 -9.54
N ALA A 131 -7.01 1.27 -8.33
CA ALA A 131 -6.33 2.32 -7.58
C ALA A 131 -4.87 1.93 -7.24
N GLN A 132 -4.65 0.70 -6.80
CA GLN A 132 -3.32 0.17 -6.49
C GLN A 132 -2.43 0.11 -7.73
N LEU A 133 -2.95 -0.36 -8.87
CA LEU A 133 -2.22 -0.38 -10.13
C LEU A 133 -1.87 1.03 -10.60
N ALA A 134 -2.80 1.98 -10.54
CA ALA A 134 -2.53 3.38 -10.87
C ALA A 134 -1.42 3.96 -9.97
N GLY A 135 -1.50 3.74 -8.65
CA GLY A 135 -0.47 4.14 -7.70
C GLY A 135 0.89 3.51 -8.00
N ALA A 136 0.90 2.22 -8.31
CA ALA A 136 2.12 1.49 -8.65
C ALA A 136 2.79 2.01 -9.93
N THR A 137 1.99 2.29 -10.97
CA THR A 137 2.49 2.87 -12.23
C THR A 137 3.09 4.25 -12.00
N LEU A 138 2.42 5.12 -11.24
CA LEU A 138 2.94 6.45 -10.90
C LEU A 138 4.23 6.36 -10.07
N GLY A 139 4.30 5.44 -9.11
CA GLY A 139 5.50 5.24 -8.30
C GLY A 139 6.67 4.72 -9.12
N GLY A 140 6.40 3.77 -10.03
CA GLY A 140 7.39 3.25 -10.97
C GLY A 140 7.91 4.34 -11.91
N ALA A 141 7.01 5.18 -12.45
CA ALA A 141 7.39 6.32 -13.29
C ALA A 141 8.26 7.33 -12.52
N ALA A 142 7.93 7.63 -11.27
CA ALA A 142 8.73 8.51 -10.41
C ALA A 142 10.15 7.94 -10.19
N VAL A 143 10.27 6.66 -9.84
CA VAL A 143 11.59 6.01 -9.69
C VAL A 143 12.37 6.00 -11.01
N ALA A 144 11.71 5.67 -12.12
CA ALA A 144 12.34 5.60 -13.44
C ALA A 144 12.87 6.97 -13.89
N THR A 145 12.12 8.04 -13.68
CA THR A 145 12.55 9.41 -14.02
C THR A 145 13.77 9.84 -13.21
N ILE A 146 13.78 9.56 -11.92
CA ILE A 146 14.92 9.83 -11.01
C ILE A 146 16.15 9.01 -11.44
N ALA A 147 15.98 7.70 -11.64
CA ALA A 147 17.05 6.79 -12.03
C ALA A 147 17.67 7.18 -13.39
N SER A 148 16.84 7.58 -14.35
CA SER A 148 17.28 8.02 -15.68
C SER A 148 18.17 9.27 -15.61
N GLY A 149 17.94 10.16 -14.63
CA GLY A 149 18.82 11.30 -14.36
C GLY A 149 20.25 10.87 -14.00
N ARG A 150 20.38 9.90 -13.10
CA ARG A 150 21.67 9.36 -12.65
C ARG A 150 22.45 8.72 -13.81
N THR A 151 21.78 7.92 -14.64
CA THR A 151 22.38 7.27 -15.81
C THR A 151 22.89 8.31 -16.83
N ARG A 152 22.10 9.35 -17.11
CA ARG A 152 22.51 10.45 -18.00
C ARG A 152 23.75 11.18 -17.47
N LEU A 153 23.80 11.47 -16.17
CA LEU A 153 24.94 12.14 -15.55
C LEU A 153 26.21 11.27 -15.58
N ARG A 154 26.10 9.98 -15.26
CA ARG A 154 27.22 9.02 -15.35
C ARG A 154 27.78 8.94 -16.76
N SER A 155 26.90 8.80 -17.75
CA SER A 155 27.28 8.77 -19.17
C SER A 155 28.02 10.05 -19.62
N ARG A 156 27.58 11.24 -19.16
CA ARG A 156 28.27 12.50 -19.43
C ARG A 156 29.65 12.56 -18.77
N ARG A 157 29.76 12.15 -17.50
CA ARG A 157 31.04 12.11 -16.76
C ARG A 157 32.03 11.16 -17.42
N ASP A 158 31.58 10.00 -17.87
CA ASP A 158 32.43 9.00 -18.52
C ASP A 158 32.97 9.49 -19.87
N ARG A 159 32.12 10.12 -20.69
CA ARG A 159 32.56 10.77 -21.95
C ARG A 159 33.60 11.87 -21.68
N ALA A 160 33.33 12.76 -20.72
CA ALA A 160 34.24 13.83 -20.37
C ALA A 160 35.59 13.31 -19.82
N ARG A 161 35.58 12.23 -19.03
CA ARG A 161 36.79 11.56 -18.53
C ARG A 161 37.61 10.98 -19.67
N ARG A 162 36.98 10.22 -20.58
CA ARG A 162 37.65 9.65 -21.76
C ARG A 162 38.29 10.71 -22.63
N GLN A 163 37.61 11.83 -22.86
CA GLN A 163 38.15 12.93 -23.65
C GLN A 163 39.35 13.61 -22.99
N ARG A 164 39.33 13.81 -21.66
CA ARG A 164 40.50 14.32 -20.92
C ARG A 164 41.70 13.38 -21.00
N LEU A 165 41.47 12.08 -20.85
CA LEU A 165 42.51 11.06 -20.95
C LEU A 165 43.11 11.02 -22.35
N TRP A 166 42.28 11.05 -23.40
CA TRP A 166 42.74 11.12 -24.79
C TRP A 166 43.62 12.36 -25.03
N ARG A 167 43.16 13.56 -24.60
CA ARG A 167 43.95 14.79 -24.73
C ARG A 167 45.27 14.72 -23.97
N ALA A 168 45.31 14.05 -22.82
CA ALA A 168 46.55 13.85 -22.06
C ALA A 168 47.51 12.88 -22.75
N LEU A 169 47.00 11.82 -23.37
CA LEU A 169 47.79 10.85 -24.13
C LEU A 169 48.37 11.46 -25.41
N VAL A 170 47.56 12.19 -26.18
CA VAL A 170 48.01 12.87 -27.40
C VAL A 170 49.10 13.92 -27.11
N ARG A 171 49.05 14.58 -25.94
CA ARG A 171 50.11 15.52 -25.52
C ARG A 171 51.42 14.84 -25.08
N ARG A 172 51.43 13.52 -24.92
CA ARG A 172 52.61 12.74 -24.52
C ARG A 172 53.26 11.99 -25.69
N LEU A 173 52.63 12.02 -26.87
CA LEU A 173 53.16 11.50 -28.13
C LEU A 173 53.75 12.67 -28.92
#